data_AF-A0A1Z3HHL4-F1
#
_entry.id   AF-A0A1Z3HHL4-F1
#
_cell.length_a   1.000
_cell.length_b   1.000
_cell.length_c   1.000
_cell.angle_alpha   90.00
_cell.angle_beta   90.00
_cell.angle_gamma   90.00
#
_symmetry.space_group_name_H-M   'P 1'
#
loop_
_entity.id
_entity.type
_entity.pdbx_description
1 polymer ?
#
loop_
_entity_poly.entity_id
_entity_poly.type
_entity_poly.pdbx_seq_one_letter_code
_entity_poly.pdbx_strand_id
1 'polypeptide(L)'
;MNIDSREFSQQAYKALHDLRGHLHDLAAEVIKKEKEERRLPNARPSEKEVNERTKSYCEKSSSLVQGLSTYIAAWGLHRLTGDAKKFSIGMASDTKYKGKVYGLFLERLKYLSKEEFVIWSHGYDASDEKTLVNMELRKYTALNRLAMQLAKEWGFWATAILGEAKE
;
A
#
# COMPACT_ATOMS: atom_id res chain seq x y z
N MET A 1 -10.69 -8.22 20.07
CA MET A 1 -9.85 -7.01 19.98
C MET A 1 -10.75 -5.82 20.27
N ASN A 2 -10.46 -5.04 21.30
CA ASN A 2 -11.16 -3.79 21.58
C ASN A 2 -10.21 -2.67 21.15
N ILE A 3 -10.42 -2.14 19.94
CA ILE A 3 -9.59 -1.05 19.39
C ILE A 3 -10.38 0.23 19.60
N ASP A 4 -9.74 1.26 20.16
CA ASP A 4 -10.33 2.58 20.29
C ASP A 4 -10.66 3.13 18.89
N SER A 5 -11.93 3.48 18.65
CA SER A 5 -12.38 3.90 17.32
C SER A 5 -11.71 5.18 16.84
N ARG A 6 -11.36 6.08 17.77
CA ARG A 6 -10.66 7.34 17.44
C ARG A 6 -9.21 7.04 17.08
N GLU A 7 -8.53 6.22 17.87
CA GLU A 7 -7.17 5.77 17.55
C GLU A 7 -7.13 5.06 16.19
N PHE A 8 -8.08 4.16 15.93
CA PHE A 8 -8.18 3.44 14.66
C PHE A 8 -8.30 4.38 13.46
N SER A 9 -9.23 5.35 13.52
CA SER A 9 -9.41 6.34 12.46
C SER A 9 -8.17 7.22 12.27
N GLN A 10 -7.53 7.65 13.36
CA GLN A 10 -6.28 8.43 13.32
C GLN A 10 -5.13 7.65 12.66
N GLN A 11 -5.01 6.35 12.94
CA GLN A 11 -3.99 5.49 12.34
C GLN A 11 -4.25 5.29 10.84
N ALA A 12 -5.51 5.15 10.41
CA ALA A 12 -5.87 5.10 9.00
C ALA A 12 -5.52 6.41 8.26
N TYR A 13 -5.92 7.55 8.84
CA TYR A 13 -5.61 8.88 8.32
C TYR A 13 -4.09 9.08 8.17
N LYS A 14 -3.33 8.79 9.23
CA LYS A 14 -1.87 8.92 9.23
C LYS A 14 -1.23 8.02 8.16
N ALA A 15 -1.69 6.78 8.04
CA ALA A 15 -1.13 5.85 7.06
C ALA A 15 -1.31 6.34 5.61
N LEU A 16 -2.40 7.04 5.29
CA LEU A 16 -2.60 7.61 3.96
C LEU A 16 -1.71 8.85 3.71
N HIS A 17 -1.38 9.63 4.74
CA HIS A 17 -0.36 10.67 4.64
C HIS A 17 1.03 10.09 4.42
N ASP A 18 1.39 9.04 5.19
CA ASP A 18 2.63 8.29 5.00
C ASP A 18 2.70 7.73 3.57
N LEU A 19 1.59 7.17 3.06
CA LEU A 19 1.48 6.70 1.69
C LEU A 19 1.78 7.79 0.67
N ARG A 20 1.20 8.97 0.82
CA ARG A 20 1.44 10.11 -0.08
C ARG A 20 2.92 10.47 -0.13
N GLY A 21 3.61 10.47 1.01
CA GLY A 21 5.07 10.65 1.07
C GLY A 21 5.81 9.56 0.29
N HIS A 22 5.47 8.29 0.53
CA HIS A 22 6.08 7.17 -0.20
C HIS A 22 5.83 7.21 -1.72
N LEU A 23 4.68 7.71 -2.16
CA LEU A 23 4.36 7.88 -3.58
C LEU A 23 5.18 9.01 -4.22
N HIS A 24 5.47 10.07 -3.46
CA HIS A 24 6.37 11.14 -3.89
C HIS A 24 7.80 10.63 -4.07
N ASP A 25 8.32 9.90 -3.10
CA ASP A 25 9.65 9.29 -3.18
C ASP A 25 9.75 8.30 -4.35
N LEU A 26 8.71 7.48 -4.55
CA LEU A 26 8.62 6.58 -5.70
C LEU A 26 8.62 7.33 -7.02
N ALA A 27 7.90 8.45 -7.13
CA ALA A 27 7.89 9.27 -8.33
C ALA A 27 9.29 9.79 -8.65
N ALA A 28 10.02 10.30 -7.65
CA ALA A 28 11.39 10.76 -7.81
C ALA A 28 12.34 9.63 -8.24
N GLU A 29 12.25 8.44 -7.63
CA GLU A 29 13.04 7.26 -7.98
C GLU A 29 12.81 6.85 -9.44
N VAL A 30 11.54 6.73 -9.86
CA VAL A 30 11.17 6.32 -11.21
C VAL A 30 11.66 7.32 -12.26
N ILE A 31 11.43 8.62 -12.05
CA ILE A 31 11.88 9.64 -12.99
C ILE A 31 13.40 9.65 -13.11
N LYS A 32 14.11 9.50 -11.99
CA LYS A 32 15.57 9.39 -11.99
C LYS A 32 16.04 8.22 -12.85
N LYS A 33 15.46 7.03 -12.64
CA LYS A 33 15.79 5.82 -13.40
C LYS A 33 15.47 5.98 -14.90
N GLU A 34 14.31 6.55 -15.24
CA GLU A 34 13.93 6.84 -16.64
C GLU A 34 14.93 7.78 -17.33
N LYS A 35 15.49 8.77 -16.61
CA LYS A 35 16.50 9.69 -17.14
C LYS A 35 17.87 9.02 -17.30
N GLU A 36 18.26 8.17 -16.35
CA GLU A 36 19.49 7.36 -16.44
C GLU A 36 19.45 6.44 -17.68
N GLU A 37 18.33 5.75 -17.90
CA GLU A 37 18.12 4.88 -19.08
C GLU A 37 18.16 5.65 -20.40
N ARG A 38 17.71 6.91 -20.41
CA ARG A 38 17.77 7.82 -21.57
C ARG A 38 19.13 8.48 -21.79
N ARG A 39 20.18 8.03 -21.10
CA ARG A 39 21.55 8.59 -21.16
C ARG A 39 21.62 10.08 -20.80
N LEU A 40 20.77 10.51 -19.87
CA LEU A 40 20.86 11.82 -19.20
C LEU A 40 21.24 11.62 -17.72
N PRO A 41 22.40 11.01 -17.40
CA PRO A 41 22.71 10.53 -16.05
C PRO A 41 22.82 11.64 -15.00
N ASN A 42 23.01 12.90 -15.42
CA ASN A 42 23.14 14.05 -14.53
C ASN A 42 21.85 14.90 -14.43
N ALA A 43 20.79 14.56 -15.18
CA ALA A 43 19.54 15.30 -15.16
C ALA A 43 18.73 14.91 -13.92
N ARG A 44 18.71 15.77 -12.91
CA ARG A 44 17.86 15.56 -11.73
C ARG A 44 16.37 15.62 -12.13
N PRO A 45 15.49 14.85 -11.48
CA PRO A 45 14.05 15.09 -11.55
C PRO A 45 13.76 16.53 -11.14
N SER A 46 13.01 17.27 -11.96
CA SER A 46 12.50 18.57 -11.54
C SER A 46 11.33 18.39 -10.60
N GLU A 47 11.16 19.33 -9.68
CA GLU A 47 10.06 19.33 -8.71
C GLU A 47 8.68 19.25 -9.39
N LYS A 48 8.53 19.87 -10.57
CA LYS A 48 7.30 19.82 -11.36
C LYS A 48 7.01 18.39 -11.86
N GLU A 49 8.00 17.71 -12.44
CA GLU A 49 7.84 16.33 -12.93
C GLU A 49 7.47 15.37 -11.79
N VAL A 50 8.13 15.52 -10.63
CA VAL A 50 7.85 14.68 -9.45
C VAL A 50 6.43 14.94 -8.96
N ASN A 51 5.99 16.18 -8.85
CA ASN A 51 4.65 16.51 -8.40
C ASN A 51 3.55 16.01 -9.34
N GLU A 52 3.73 16.15 -10.66
CA GLU A 52 2.78 15.63 -11.65
C GLU A 52 2.65 14.10 -11.59
N ARG A 53 3.79 13.40 -11.48
CA ARG A 53 3.81 11.94 -11.33
C ARG A 53 3.21 11.49 -10.00
N THR A 54 3.55 12.20 -8.91
CA THR A 54 2.99 11.95 -7.57
C THR A 54 1.48 12.09 -7.58
N LYS A 55 0.95 13.15 -8.21
CA LYS A 55 -0.49 13.35 -8.37
C LYS A 55 -1.14 12.15 -9.07
N SER A 56 -0.59 11.74 -10.21
CA SER A 56 -1.07 10.55 -10.95
C SER A 56 -1.05 9.27 -10.10
N TYR A 57 0.00 9.05 -9.32
CA TYR A 57 0.04 7.91 -8.39
C TYR A 57 -0.96 8.03 -7.25
N CYS A 58 -1.20 9.22 -6.72
CA CYS A 58 -2.18 9.45 -5.67
C CYS A 58 -3.60 9.18 -6.18
N GLU A 59 -3.96 9.67 -7.37
CA GLU A 59 -5.26 9.40 -8.01
C GLU A 59 -5.48 7.89 -8.24
N LYS A 60 -4.48 7.19 -8.80
CA LYS A 60 -4.53 5.72 -8.98
C LYS A 60 -4.61 4.97 -7.65
N SER A 61 -3.89 5.44 -6.64
CA SER A 61 -3.90 4.84 -5.30
C SER A 61 -5.22 5.08 -4.59
N SER A 62 -5.86 6.22 -4.81
CA SER A 62 -7.20 6.54 -4.30
C SER A 62 -8.22 5.51 -4.80
N SER A 63 -8.26 5.27 -6.13
CA SER A 63 -9.12 4.23 -6.72
C SER A 63 -8.82 2.84 -6.13
N LEU A 64 -7.54 2.51 -5.96
CA LEU A 64 -7.12 1.22 -5.42
C LEU A 64 -7.55 1.02 -3.97
N VAL A 65 -7.36 2.03 -3.14
CA VAL A 65 -7.70 2.02 -1.71
C VAL A 65 -9.21 1.87 -1.52
N GLN A 66 -10.02 2.60 -2.28
CA GLN A 66 -11.48 2.48 -2.24
C GLN A 66 -11.95 1.07 -2.65
N GLY A 67 -11.20 0.39 -3.52
CA GLY A 67 -11.47 -1.00 -3.91
C GLY A 67 -10.96 -2.07 -2.94
N LEU A 68 -10.17 -1.73 -1.92
CA LEU A 68 -9.50 -2.72 -1.06
C LEU A 68 -10.48 -3.63 -0.32
N SER A 69 -11.61 -3.10 0.16
CA SER A 69 -12.59 -3.94 0.89
C SER A 69 -13.17 -5.01 -0.03
N THR A 70 -13.50 -4.66 -1.27
CA THR A 70 -14.02 -5.61 -2.26
C THR A 70 -12.96 -6.64 -2.63
N TYR A 71 -11.72 -6.18 -2.82
CA TYR A 71 -10.59 -7.07 -3.11
C TYR A 71 -10.35 -8.08 -2.00
N ILE A 72 -10.29 -7.64 -0.74
CA ILE A 72 -10.06 -8.51 0.42
C ILE A 72 -11.23 -9.49 0.59
N ALA A 73 -12.47 -9.06 0.37
CA ALA A 73 -13.63 -9.94 0.43
C ALA A 73 -13.59 -11.05 -0.63
N ALA A 74 -13.16 -10.72 -1.86
CA ALA A 74 -13.12 -11.65 -2.97
C ALA A 74 -11.91 -12.61 -2.92
N TRP A 75 -10.74 -12.10 -2.54
CA TRP A 75 -9.46 -12.82 -2.69
C TRP A 75 -8.75 -13.11 -1.38
N GLY A 76 -9.15 -12.47 -0.28
CA GLY A 76 -8.52 -12.63 1.04
C GLY A 76 -7.14 -11.98 1.17
N LEU A 77 -6.65 -11.92 2.41
CA LEU A 77 -5.36 -11.30 2.74
C LEU A 77 -4.14 -12.02 2.15
N HIS A 78 -4.24 -13.33 1.93
CA HIS A 78 -3.13 -14.12 1.39
C HIS A 78 -2.77 -13.70 -0.05
N ARG A 79 -3.79 -13.31 -0.85
CA ARG A 79 -3.56 -12.80 -2.19
C ARG A 79 -2.99 -11.39 -2.16
N LEU A 80 -3.49 -10.55 -1.25
CA LEU A 80 -3.01 -9.18 -1.06
C LEU A 80 -1.51 -9.14 -0.73
N THR A 81 -1.02 -10.03 0.15
CA THR A 81 0.42 -10.14 0.47
C THR A 81 1.25 -10.57 -0.73
N GLY A 82 0.79 -11.56 -1.50
CA GLY A 82 1.45 -12.01 -2.73
C GLY A 82 1.52 -10.89 -3.78
N ASP A 83 0.43 -10.17 -4.00
CA ASP A 83 0.39 -9.05 -4.94
C ASP A 83 1.24 -7.86 -4.45
N ALA A 84 1.30 -7.58 -3.15
CA ALA A 84 2.17 -6.55 -2.57
C ALA A 84 3.65 -6.82 -2.92
N LYS A 85 4.11 -8.06 -2.73
CA LYS A 85 5.46 -8.51 -3.09
C LYS A 85 5.68 -8.44 -4.60
N LYS A 86 4.76 -8.98 -5.39
CA LYS A 86 4.83 -8.97 -6.87
C LYS A 86 5.02 -7.56 -7.42
N PHE A 87 4.22 -6.61 -6.97
CA PHE A 87 4.27 -5.23 -7.47
C PHE A 87 5.46 -4.44 -6.93
N SER A 88 6.00 -4.82 -5.77
CA SER A 88 7.17 -4.15 -5.21
C SER A 88 8.49 -4.59 -5.88
N ILE A 89 8.59 -5.87 -6.28
CA ILE A 89 9.76 -6.42 -6.99
C ILE A 89 9.66 -6.21 -8.51
N GLY A 90 8.45 -6.04 -9.03
CA GLY A 90 8.19 -5.90 -10.46
C GLY A 90 9.01 -4.77 -11.11
N MET A 91 9.46 -5.04 -12.34
CA MET A 91 10.22 -4.08 -13.16
C MET A 91 9.33 -2.97 -13.74
N ALA A 92 8.01 -3.19 -13.81
CA ALA A 92 7.06 -2.23 -14.37
C ALA A 92 6.81 -1.06 -13.40
N SER A 93 7.36 0.11 -13.72
CA SER A 93 7.21 1.35 -12.95
C SER A 93 5.74 1.70 -12.67
N ASP A 94 4.85 1.46 -13.65
CA ASP A 94 3.43 1.79 -13.54
C ASP A 94 2.62 0.86 -12.62
N THR A 95 3.27 -0.08 -11.94
CA THR A 95 2.61 -0.92 -10.93
C THR A 95 3.25 -0.85 -9.55
N LYS A 96 4.42 -0.21 -9.42
CA LYS A 96 5.13 -0.06 -8.13
C LYS A 96 4.29 0.66 -7.07
N TYR A 97 3.42 1.60 -7.47
CA TYR A 97 2.51 2.28 -6.54
C TYR A 97 1.56 1.28 -5.85
N LYS A 98 1.10 0.23 -6.56
CA LYS A 98 0.25 -0.82 -5.96
C LYS A 98 0.99 -1.56 -4.85
N GLY A 99 2.28 -1.85 -5.07
CA GLY A 99 3.15 -2.43 -4.07
C GLY A 99 3.26 -1.57 -2.81
N LYS A 100 3.41 -0.24 -2.98
CA LYS A 100 3.42 0.72 -1.85
C LYS A 100 2.09 0.74 -1.09
N VAL A 101 0.96 0.78 -1.80
CA VAL A 101 -0.38 0.77 -1.18
C VAL A 101 -0.58 -0.51 -0.36
N TYR A 102 -0.39 -1.68 -0.99
CA TYR A 102 -0.64 -2.96 -0.32
C TYR A 102 0.35 -3.22 0.82
N GLY A 103 1.64 -2.92 0.62
CA GLY A 103 2.67 -3.07 1.63
C GLY A 103 2.35 -2.24 2.88
N LEU A 104 2.07 -0.95 2.71
CA LEU A 104 1.76 -0.08 3.84
C LEU A 104 0.44 -0.45 4.53
N PHE A 105 -0.56 -0.88 3.76
CA PHE A 105 -1.82 -1.39 4.32
C PHE A 105 -1.58 -2.59 5.22
N LEU A 106 -0.79 -3.56 4.76
CA LEU A 106 -0.43 -4.76 5.52
C LEU A 106 0.38 -4.40 6.77
N GLU A 107 1.35 -3.48 6.67
CA GLU A 107 2.14 -3.00 7.81
C GLU A 107 1.24 -2.37 8.88
N ARG A 108 0.26 -1.57 8.45
CA ARG A 108 -0.70 -0.95 9.38
C ARG A 108 -1.65 -1.98 9.99
N LEU A 109 -2.09 -2.97 9.22
CA LEU A 109 -2.89 -4.07 9.71
C LEU A 109 -2.15 -4.91 10.77
N LYS A 110 -0.86 -5.20 10.54
CA LYS A 110 0.01 -5.86 11.52
C LYS A 110 0.13 -5.05 12.80
N TYR A 111 0.39 -3.75 12.68
CA TYR A 111 0.45 -2.84 13.82
C TYR A 111 -0.84 -2.84 14.66
N LEU A 112 -2.01 -2.73 14.03
CA LEU A 112 -3.30 -2.66 14.71
C LEU A 112 -3.76 -4.01 15.29
N SER A 113 -3.49 -5.10 14.58
CA SER A 113 -3.83 -6.46 15.04
C SER A 113 -2.93 -6.94 16.17
N LYS A 114 -1.69 -6.44 16.25
CA LYS A 114 -0.63 -7.02 17.10
C LYS A 114 -0.37 -8.50 16.77
N GLU A 115 -0.82 -8.97 15.62
CA GLU A 115 -0.56 -10.31 15.14
C GLU A 115 0.73 -10.31 14.34
N GLU A 116 1.60 -11.26 14.64
CA GLU A 116 2.83 -11.46 13.87
C GLU A 116 2.50 -12.26 12.60
N PHE A 117 2.50 -11.57 11.46
CA PHE A 117 2.57 -12.21 10.14
C PHE A 117 3.66 -11.57 9.30
N VAL A 118 4.17 -12.32 8.33
CA VAL A 118 5.26 -11.86 7.47
C VAL A 118 4.70 -10.96 6.39
N ILE A 119 5.25 -9.76 6.30
CA ILE A 119 4.97 -8.79 5.27
C ILE A 119 6.28 -8.57 4.53
N TRP A 120 6.22 -8.49 3.20
CA TRP A 120 7.38 -8.11 2.43
C TRP A 120 7.66 -6.62 2.69
N SER A 121 8.66 -6.32 3.53
CA SER A 121 9.18 -4.97 3.76
C SER A 121 10.71 -5.03 3.66
N HIS A 122 11.29 -4.18 2.82
CA HIS A 122 12.74 -3.95 2.72
C HIS A 122 13.62 -5.21 2.57
N GLY A 123 13.37 -6.01 1.54
CA GLY A 123 14.42 -6.84 0.91
C GLY A 123 14.86 -8.12 1.62
N TYR A 124 14.27 -8.53 2.75
CA TYR A 124 14.61 -9.82 3.35
C TYR A 124 13.48 -10.37 4.25
N ASP A 125 12.73 -11.36 3.77
CA ASP A 125 12.85 -12.75 4.24
C ASP A 125 11.95 -13.65 3.36
N ALA A 126 12.51 -14.77 2.92
CA ALA A 126 11.88 -15.79 2.09
C ALA A 126 11.10 -16.82 2.91
N SER A 127 10.67 -16.45 4.11
CA SER A 127 9.86 -17.26 5.03
C SER A 127 8.45 -16.65 5.14
N ASP A 128 7.66 -16.68 4.07
CA ASP A 128 6.68 -17.74 3.79
C ASP A 128 5.31 -17.05 3.69
N GLU A 129 4.82 -16.86 2.46
CA GLU A 129 3.43 -16.49 2.17
C GLU A 129 2.44 -17.44 2.87
N LYS A 130 2.94 -18.60 3.32
CA LYS A 130 2.26 -19.58 4.16
C LYS A 130 1.94 -19.11 5.59
N THR A 131 2.50 -18.01 6.11
CA THR A 131 2.17 -17.56 7.47
C THR A 131 0.69 -17.20 7.63
N LEU A 132 0.08 -16.57 6.62
CA LEU A 132 -1.36 -16.35 6.59
C LEU A 132 -2.17 -17.62 6.27
N VAL A 133 -1.64 -18.48 5.39
CA VAL A 133 -2.31 -19.73 4.97
C VAL A 133 -2.36 -20.76 6.11
N ASN A 134 -1.30 -20.81 6.94
CA ASN A 134 -1.17 -21.73 8.06
C ASN A 134 -1.68 -21.14 9.38
N MET A 135 -2.20 -19.91 9.36
CA MET A 135 -2.78 -19.28 10.54
C MET A 135 -4.04 -20.02 10.96
N GLU A 136 -4.25 -20.18 12.27
CA GLU A 136 -5.47 -20.75 12.82
C GLU A 136 -6.71 -20.01 12.26
N LEU A 137 -7.72 -20.76 11.79
CA LEU A 137 -8.91 -20.21 11.13
C LEU A 137 -9.57 -19.07 11.92
N ARG A 138 -9.65 -19.19 13.24
CA ARG A 138 -10.22 -18.15 14.11
C ARG A 138 -9.42 -16.86 14.07
N LYS A 139 -8.09 -16.95 14.15
CA LYS A 139 -7.18 -15.80 14.06
C LYS A 139 -7.24 -15.16 12.68
N TYR A 140 -7.20 -15.97 11.63
CA TYR A 140 -7.31 -15.48 10.25
C TYR A 140 -8.64 -14.77 9.99
N THR A 141 -9.75 -15.32 10.50
CA THR A 141 -11.08 -14.71 10.38
C THR A 141 -11.16 -13.37 11.13
N ALA A 142 -10.58 -13.30 12.34
CA ALA A 142 -10.50 -12.05 13.09
C ALA A 142 -9.64 -10.99 12.37
N LEU A 143 -8.50 -11.40 11.82
CA LEU A 143 -7.61 -10.55 11.04
C LEU A 143 -8.29 -10.04 9.76
N ASN A 144 -9.00 -10.90 9.02
CA ASN A 144 -9.79 -10.50 7.85
C ASN A 144 -10.87 -9.48 8.22
N ARG A 145 -11.57 -9.66 9.34
CA ARG A 145 -12.58 -8.68 9.80
C ARG A 145 -11.94 -7.32 10.08
N LEU A 146 -10.80 -7.30 10.76
CA LEU A 146 -10.06 -6.06 11.02
C LEU A 146 -9.57 -5.42 9.72
N ALA A 147 -9.05 -6.21 8.77
CA ALA A 147 -8.63 -5.72 7.47
C ALA A 147 -9.80 -5.09 6.68
N MET A 148 -10.98 -5.69 6.72
CA MET A 148 -12.18 -5.12 6.10
C MET A 148 -12.58 -3.78 6.72
N GLN A 149 -12.47 -3.65 8.05
CA GLN A 149 -12.70 -2.37 8.74
C GLN A 149 -11.66 -1.33 8.32
N LEU A 150 -10.39 -1.72 8.28
CA LEU A 150 -9.29 -0.81 7.92
C LEU A 150 -9.43 -0.34 6.47
N ALA A 151 -9.78 -1.24 5.55
CA ALA A 151 -9.98 -0.92 4.14
C ALA A 151 -11.13 0.07 3.94
N LYS A 152 -12.22 -0.08 4.69
CA LYS A 152 -13.34 0.89 4.66
C LYS A 152 -12.91 2.25 5.18
N GLU A 153 -12.17 2.30 6.29
CA GLU A 153 -11.68 3.54 6.86
C GLU A 153 -10.68 4.24 5.93
N TRP A 154 -9.78 3.48 5.31
CA TRP A 154 -8.88 4.01 4.29
C TRP A 154 -9.66 4.53 3.09
N GLY A 155 -10.68 3.80 2.63
CA GLY A 155 -11.56 4.22 1.53
C GLY A 155 -12.28 5.53 1.84
N PHE A 156 -12.74 5.72 3.09
CA PHE A 156 -13.36 6.96 3.54
C PHE A 156 -12.42 8.16 3.44
N TRP A 157 -11.17 8.01 3.86
CA TRP A 157 -10.18 9.11 3.85
C TRP A 157 -9.45 9.29 2.51
N ALA A 158 -9.54 8.33 1.59
CA ALA A 158 -8.75 8.29 0.37
C ALA A 158 -8.86 9.58 -0.45
N THR A 159 -10.09 10.03 -0.76
CA THR A 159 -10.30 11.23 -1.58
C THR A 159 -9.78 12.50 -0.93
N ALA A 160 -9.91 12.63 0.39
CA ALA A 160 -9.45 13.81 1.12
C ALA A 160 -7.92 13.95 1.16
N ILE A 161 -7.19 12.83 1.13
CA ILE A 161 -5.72 12.82 1.32
C ILE A 161 -4.96 12.61 0.00
N LEU A 162 -5.43 11.67 -0.82
CA LEU A 162 -4.83 11.27 -2.09
C LEU A 162 -5.46 11.98 -3.29
N GLY A 163 -6.63 12.60 -3.12
CA GLY A 163 -7.38 13.24 -4.20
C GLY A 163 -8.36 12.29 -4.90
N GLU A 164 -9.05 12.83 -5.91
CA GLU A 164 -10.07 12.10 -6.66
C GLU A 164 -9.50 10.85 -7.32
N ALA A 165 -10.28 9.77 -7.26
CA ALA A 165 -9.97 8.53 -7.93
C ALA A 165 -9.93 8.77 -9.44
N LYS A 166 -8.92 8.20 -10.10
CA LYS A 166 -8.91 8.14 -11.56
C LYS A 166 -9.89 7.04 -11.99
N GLU A 167 -10.87 7.42 -12.83
CA GLU A 167 -11.80 6.50 -13.50
C GLU A 167 -11.06 5.48 -14.39
#